data_AF-A0A8H5ZWC3-F1
#
_entry.id   AF-A0A8H5ZWC3-F1
#
_cell.length_a   1.000
_cell.length_b   1.000
_cell.length_c   1.000
_cell.angle_alpha   90.00
_cell.angle_beta   90.00
_cell.angle_gamma   90.00
#
_symmetry.space_group_name_H-M   'P 1'
#
loop_
_entity.id
_entity.type
_entity.pdbx_description
1 polymer ?
#
loop_
_entity_poly.entity_id
_entity_poly.type
_entity_poly.pdbx_seq_one_letter_code
_entity_poly.pdbx_strand_id
1 'polypeptide(L)'
;MREAWVSPTYDNNTPTSEEIKEWINLNAFAARLLQLDTISWAVYALWELRDALEQPCDGDILECNVVAAAQWIKYSGRALYTSATNEDEGNDNFSAVNGPLYEGSPVLCLERWRFWKRRFGELGDQAQANAKQIAWKARTEMEAIEQGHIS
;
A
#
# COMPACT_ATOMS: atom_id res chain seq x y z
N MET A 1 -20.17 14.12 13.02
CA MET A 1 -20.48 13.87 11.59
C MET A 1 -21.89 14.31 11.20
N ARG A 2 -22.94 13.98 11.95
CA ARG A 2 -24.34 14.25 11.53
C ARG A 2 -24.69 15.74 11.38
N GLU A 3 -24.09 16.60 12.21
CA GLU A 3 -24.28 18.07 12.16
C GLU A 3 -23.58 18.74 10.97
N ALA A 4 -22.56 18.08 10.37
CA ALA A 4 -21.84 18.58 9.20
C ALA A 4 -22.48 18.13 7.88
N TRP A 5 -23.64 17.45 7.92
CA TRP A 5 -24.31 16.88 6.75
C TRP A 5 -25.58 17.66 6.35
N VAL A 6 -25.53 18.99 6.45
CA VAL A 6 -26.59 19.87 5.97
C VAL A 6 -26.16 20.40 4.60
N SER A 7 -26.91 20.07 3.55
CA SER A 7 -26.59 20.53 2.19
C SER A 7 -26.53 22.06 2.16
N PRO A 8 -25.53 22.66 1.50
CA PRO A 8 -25.44 24.12 1.42
C PRO A 8 -26.59 24.75 0.62
N THR A 9 -27.43 23.93 -0.04
CA THR A 9 -28.66 24.35 -0.73
C THR A 9 -29.94 24.18 0.10
N TYR A 10 -29.85 23.72 1.36
CA TYR A 10 -31.00 23.25 2.15
C TYR A 10 -32.05 24.34 2.44
N ASP A 11 -31.64 25.60 2.60
CA ASP A 11 -32.53 26.73 2.94
C ASP A 11 -32.78 27.68 1.74
N ASN A 12 -32.76 27.15 0.51
CA ASN A 12 -32.88 27.93 -0.74
C ASN A 12 -31.85 29.07 -0.91
N ASN A 13 -30.80 29.09 -0.11
CA ASN A 13 -29.66 29.98 -0.31
C ASN A 13 -28.82 29.52 -1.51
N THR A 14 -28.29 30.49 -2.26
CA THR A 14 -27.30 30.21 -3.31
C THR A 14 -25.94 30.02 -2.65
N PRO A 15 -25.38 28.80 -2.66
CA PRO A 15 -24.13 28.53 -1.97
C PRO A 15 -22.96 29.17 -2.71
N THR A 16 -21.94 29.58 -1.97
CA THR A 16 -20.71 30.09 -2.55
C THR A 16 -19.93 28.98 -3.25
N SER A 17 -19.00 29.35 -4.14
CA SER A 17 -18.18 28.36 -4.86
C SER A 17 -17.31 27.52 -3.91
N GLU A 18 -16.96 28.04 -2.74
CA GLU A 18 -16.16 27.34 -1.73
C GLU A 18 -17.01 26.32 -0.97
N GLU A 19 -18.21 26.70 -0.51
CA GLU A 19 -19.17 25.79 0.15
C GLU A 19 -19.59 24.63 -0.77
N ILE A 20 -19.75 24.89 -2.08
CA ILE A 20 -20.02 23.84 -3.08
C ILE A 20 -18.84 22.84 -3.15
N LYS A 21 -17.59 23.34 -3.19
CA LYS A 21 -16.40 22.48 -3.28
C LYS A 21 -16.20 21.66 -2.02
N GLU A 22 -16.39 22.26 -0.85
CA GLU A 22 -16.26 21.56 0.44
C GLU A 22 -17.34 20.48 0.58
N TRP A 23 -18.58 20.77 0.19
CA TRP A 23 -19.67 19.80 0.20
C TRP A 23 -19.44 18.62 -0.76
N ILE A 24 -18.93 18.88 -1.97
CA ILE A 24 -18.55 17.83 -2.93
C ILE A 24 -17.40 16.98 -2.38
N ASN A 25 -16.37 17.59 -1.79
CA ASN A 25 -15.23 16.87 -1.23
C ASN A 25 -15.61 16.01 -0.02
N LEU A 26 -16.49 16.50 0.86
CA LEU A 26 -17.01 15.75 2.01
C LEU A 26 -17.80 14.50 1.57
N ASN A 27 -18.67 14.65 0.57
CA ASN A 27 -19.44 13.54 0.02
C ASN A 27 -18.55 12.54 -0.74
N ALA A 28 -17.55 13.01 -1.49
CA ALA A 28 -16.59 12.14 -2.16
C ALA A 28 -15.70 11.36 -1.18
N PHE A 29 -15.29 11.97 -0.08
CA PHE A 29 -14.53 11.30 0.98
C PHE A 29 -15.36 10.23 1.70
N ALA A 30 -16.60 10.55 2.08
CA ALA A 30 -17.51 9.56 2.67
C ALA A 30 -17.86 8.41 1.71
N ALA A 31 -18.05 8.69 0.41
CA ALA A 31 -18.24 7.66 -0.61
C ALA A 31 -17.02 6.73 -0.74
N ARG A 32 -15.80 7.27 -0.60
CA ARG A 32 -14.55 6.49 -0.60
C ARG A 32 -14.37 5.67 0.69
N LEU A 33 -14.87 6.16 1.82
CA LEU A 33 -14.88 5.44 3.10
C LEU A 33 -15.93 4.32 3.16
N LEU A 34 -17.09 4.50 2.52
CA LEU A 34 -18.10 3.44 2.41
C LEU A 34 -17.61 2.27 1.52
N GLN A 35 -16.73 2.54 0.57
CA GLN A 35 -16.12 1.52 -0.30
C GLN A 35 -15.02 0.69 0.41
N LEU A 36 -14.60 1.08 1.62
CA LEU A 36 -13.55 0.38 2.40
C LEU A 36 -14.05 -0.86 3.16
N ASP A 37 -15.34 -1.18 3.12
CA ASP A 37 -15.94 -2.31 3.86
C ASP A 37 -16.19 -3.52 2.94
N THR A 38 -15.13 -4.25 2.53
CA THR A 38 -15.07 -5.69 2.09
C THR A 38 -14.14 -6.05 0.92
N ILE A 39 -13.30 -5.13 0.40
CA ILE A 39 -12.20 -5.53 -0.51
C ILE A 39 -10.89 -4.95 0.00
N SER A 40 -10.07 -5.82 0.56
CA SER A 40 -8.82 -5.49 1.22
C SER A 40 -7.86 -4.72 0.33
N TRP A 41 -7.47 -3.53 0.78
CA TRP A 41 -6.39 -2.75 0.18
C TRP A 41 -5.03 -3.46 0.21
N ALA A 42 -4.91 -4.57 0.95
CA ALA A 42 -3.75 -5.42 0.89
C ALA A 42 -3.58 -6.07 -0.49
N VAL A 43 -4.65 -6.28 -1.27
CA VAL A 43 -4.53 -6.80 -2.65
C VAL A 43 -3.81 -5.80 -3.56
N TYR A 44 -4.04 -4.49 -3.38
CA TYR A 44 -3.34 -3.45 -4.13
C TYR A 44 -1.88 -3.36 -3.70
N ALA A 45 -1.62 -3.40 -2.39
CA ALA A 45 -0.25 -3.47 -1.89
C ALA A 45 0.49 -4.70 -2.45
N LEU A 46 -0.18 -5.85 -2.52
CA LEU A 46 0.37 -7.09 -3.06
C LEU A 46 0.73 -6.97 -4.55
N TRP A 47 -0.11 -6.31 -5.36
CA TRP A 47 0.18 -6.08 -6.78
C TRP A 47 1.35 -5.12 -6.99
N GLU A 48 1.38 -4.01 -6.26
CA GLU A 48 2.45 -3.02 -6.38
C GLU A 48 3.80 -3.57 -5.90
N LEU A 49 3.80 -4.36 -4.83
CA LEU A 49 5.01 -5.06 -4.35
C LEU A 49 5.48 -6.11 -5.36
N ARG A 50 4.56 -6.86 -5.97
CA ARG A 50 4.90 -7.81 -7.04
C ARG A 50 5.52 -7.10 -8.23
N ASP A 51 4.90 -6.03 -8.73
CA ASP A 51 5.34 -5.36 -9.95
C ASP A 51 6.69 -4.64 -9.77
N ALA A 52 7.01 -4.21 -8.55
CA ALA A 52 8.31 -3.61 -8.24
C ALA A 52 9.42 -4.65 -7.96
N LEU A 53 9.09 -5.78 -7.33
CA LEU A 53 10.10 -6.64 -6.71
C LEU A 53 10.19 -8.05 -7.32
N GLU A 54 9.10 -8.53 -7.92
CA GLU A 54 9.00 -9.87 -8.51
C GLU A 54 9.09 -9.85 -10.05
N GLN A 55 9.12 -8.66 -10.69
CA GLN A 55 9.26 -8.49 -12.13
C GLN A 55 10.65 -7.96 -12.52
N PRO A 56 11.20 -8.37 -13.67
CA PRO A 56 12.37 -7.71 -14.25
C PRO A 56 11.96 -6.35 -14.82
N CYS A 57 12.43 -5.26 -14.22
CA CYS A 57 12.20 -3.90 -14.71
C CYS A 57 13.45 -3.05 -14.52
N ASP A 58 13.67 -2.10 -15.44
CA ASP A 58 14.83 -1.22 -15.48
C ASP A 58 14.39 0.22 -15.79
N GLY A 59 15.28 1.19 -15.56
CA GLY A 59 15.08 2.61 -15.92
C GLY A 59 13.94 3.28 -15.14
N ASP A 60 13.22 4.19 -15.79
CA ASP A 60 12.18 5.03 -15.16
C ASP A 60 10.99 4.21 -14.61
N ILE A 61 10.70 3.06 -15.24
CA ILE A 61 9.64 2.14 -14.81
C ILE A 61 10.01 1.53 -13.45
N LEU A 62 11.25 1.09 -13.29
CA LEU A 62 11.76 0.58 -12.03
C LEU A 62 11.68 1.65 -10.93
N GLU A 63 12.09 2.89 -11.22
CA GLU A 63 12.01 3.98 -10.24
C GLU A 63 10.57 4.22 -9.77
N CYS A 64 9.62 4.35 -10.70
CA CYS A 64 8.21 4.53 -10.38
C CYS A 64 7.68 3.41 -9.47
N ASN A 65 7.91 2.15 -9.86
CA ASN A 65 7.41 0.98 -9.14
C ASN A 65 8.05 0.89 -7.74
N VAL A 66 9.34 1.13 -7.61
CA VAL A 66 10.05 1.14 -6.31
C VAL A 66 9.50 2.22 -5.39
N VAL A 67 9.23 3.43 -5.91
CA VAL A 67 8.64 4.52 -5.12
C VAL A 67 7.24 4.15 -4.63
N ALA A 68 6.39 3.61 -5.50
CA ALA A 68 5.04 3.17 -5.16
C ALA A 68 5.06 2.06 -4.09
N ALA A 69 5.85 1.02 -4.31
CA ALA A 69 6.02 -0.10 -3.38
C ALA A 69 6.54 0.37 -2.01
N ALA A 70 7.47 1.33 -1.98
CA ALA A 70 7.98 1.90 -0.73
C ALA A 70 6.91 2.68 0.08
N GLN A 71 5.93 3.32 -0.58
CA GLN A 71 4.82 3.95 0.15
C GLN A 71 3.95 2.91 0.87
N TRP A 72 3.72 1.76 0.25
CA TRP A 72 2.98 0.66 0.88
C TRP A 72 3.68 0.10 2.11
N ILE A 73 5.00 -0.09 2.04
CA ILE A 73 5.79 -0.48 3.23
C ILE A 73 5.67 0.58 4.33
N LYS A 74 5.82 1.86 3.99
CA LYS A 74 5.78 2.95 4.98
C LYS A 74 4.44 3.07 5.71
N TYR A 75 3.32 2.99 5.00
CA TYR A 75 2.01 3.27 5.58
C TYR A 75 1.23 2.02 5.98
N SER A 76 1.48 0.89 5.31
CA SER A 76 0.72 -0.35 5.48
C SER A 76 1.61 -1.55 5.86
N GLY A 77 2.93 -1.37 5.97
CA GLY A 77 3.87 -2.47 6.21
C GLY A 77 3.60 -3.25 7.50
N ARG A 78 3.20 -2.60 8.59
CA ARG A 78 2.84 -3.28 9.85
C ARG A 78 1.61 -4.16 9.70
N ALA A 79 0.59 -3.68 8.98
CA ALA A 79 -0.62 -4.46 8.72
C ALA A 79 -0.31 -5.66 7.81
N LEU A 80 0.46 -5.44 6.73
CA LEU A 80 0.92 -6.50 5.83
C LEU A 80 1.75 -7.56 6.56
N TYR A 81 2.66 -7.13 7.45
CA TYR A 81 3.48 -8.05 8.23
C TYR A 81 2.63 -8.88 9.19
N THR A 82 1.69 -8.25 9.90
CA THR A 82 0.75 -8.95 10.80
C THR A 82 -0.12 -9.96 10.04
N SER A 83 -0.61 -9.59 8.85
CA SER A 83 -1.34 -10.52 7.97
C SER A 83 -0.46 -11.65 7.46
N ALA A 84 0.84 -11.41 7.25
CA ALA A 84 1.79 -12.43 6.81
C ALA A 84 2.21 -13.40 7.93
N THR A 85 2.10 -13.00 9.20
CA THR A 85 2.43 -13.83 10.39
C THR A 85 1.25 -14.64 10.91
N ASN A 86 0.02 -14.15 10.74
CA ASN A 86 -1.17 -14.80 11.27
C ASN A 86 -1.67 -15.87 10.29
N GLU A 87 -1.25 -17.12 10.49
CA GLU A 87 -1.61 -18.26 9.64
C GLU A 87 -3.03 -18.81 9.89
N ASP A 88 -3.67 -18.50 11.03
CA ASP A 88 -4.78 -19.33 11.57
C ASP A 88 -6.19 -18.70 11.61
N GLU A 89 -6.40 -17.43 11.27
CA GLU A 89 -7.73 -16.81 11.38
C GLU A 89 -8.27 -16.33 10.04
N GLY A 90 -8.98 -17.20 9.32
CA GLY A 90 -9.99 -16.80 8.33
C GLY A 90 -9.56 -15.71 7.35
N ASN A 91 -8.26 -15.64 7.04
CA ASN A 91 -7.71 -14.58 6.23
C ASN A 91 -8.26 -14.82 4.84
N ASP A 92 -9.00 -13.85 4.30
CA ASP A 92 -9.20 -13.75 2.86
C ASP A 92 -7.78 -13.73 2.27
N ASN A 93 -7.25 -14.91 1.97
CA ASN A 93 -5.85 -15.11 1.66
C ASN A 93 -5.56 -14.29 0.41
N PHE A 94 -4.99 -13.10 0.60
CA PHE A 94 -4.68 -12.20 -0.50
C PHE A 94 -3.68 -12.93 -1.38
N SER A 95 -4.20 -13.45 -2.48
CA SER A 95 -3.43 -14.19 -3.45
C SER A 95 -3.29 -13.33 -4.69
N ALA A 96 -2.06 -13.29 -5.19
CA ALA A 96 -1.76 -12.73 -6.50
C ALA A 96 -0.80 -13.68 -7.16
N VAL A 97 -1.02 -13.91 -8.47
CA VAL A 97 -0.06 -14.61 -9.31
C VAL A 97 1.31 -13.99 -9.09
N ASN A 98 2.31 -14.82 -8.81
CA ASN A 98 3.67 -14.39 -8.58
C ASN A 98 4.26 -13.74 -9.83
N GLY A 99 5.22 -12.83 -9.62
CA GLY A 99 6.12 -12.44 -10.69
C GLY A 99 7.17 -13.53 -10.97
N PRO A 100 7.82 -13.50 -12.14
CA PRO A 100 8.78 -14.51 -12.58
C PRO A 100 10.03 -14.62 -11.69
N LEU A 101 10.31 -13.64 -10.84
CA LEU A 101 11.45 -13.68 -9.90
C LEU A 101 11.12 -14.37 -8.57
N TYR A 102 9.86 -14.76 -8.32
CA TYR A 102 9.42 -15.36 -7.06
C TYR A 102 8.66 -16.68 -7.28
N GLU A 103 9.25 -17.79 -6.80
CA GLU A 103 8.73 -19.15 -7.00
C GLU A 103 7.97 -19.70 -5.77
N GLY A 104 7.81 -18.90 -4.71
CA GLY A 104 7.18 -19.32 -3.46
C GLY A 104 5.65 -19.27 -3.47
N SER A 105 5.05 -19.27 -2.28
CA SER A 105 3.59 -19.27 -2.12
C SER A 105 2.91 -18.01 -2.72
N PRO A 106 1.79 -18.14 -3.46
CA PRO A 106 1.08 -17.02 -4.08
C PRO A 106 0.27 -16.16 -3.10
N VAL A 107 0.17 -16.57 -1.84
CA VAL A 107 -0.46 -15.78 -0.78
C VAL A 107 0.54 -14.83 -0.12
N LEU A 108 0.04 -13.79 0.54
CA LEU A 108 0.86 -12.99 1.45
C LEU A 108 1.31 -13.86 2.64
N CYS A 109 2.61 -14.14 2.73
CA CYS A 109 3.21 -14.90 3.82
C CYS A 109 4.60 -14.36 4.18
N LEU A 110 5.14 -14.82 5.31
CA LEU A 110 6.47 -14.41 5.78
C LEU A 110 7.59 -14.71 4.78
N GLU A 111 7.49 -15.80 4.00
CA GLU A 111 8.45 -16.11 2.94
C GLU A 111 8.47 -15.00 1.88
N ARG A 112 7.29 -14.61 1.38
CA ARG A 112 7.12 -13.57 0.37
C ARG A 112 7.56 -12.20 0.88
N TRP A 113 7.23 -11.87 2.13
CA TRP A 113 7.71 -10.67 2.80
C TRP A 113 9.25 -10.60 2.85
N ARG A 114 9.91 -11.69 3.24
CA ARG A 114 11.38 -11.78 3.28
C ARG A 114 12.00 -11.65 1.89
N PHE A 115 11.34 -12.21 0.87
CA PHE A 115 11.75 -12.04 -0.52
C PHE A 115 11.73 -10.56 -0.94
N TRP A 116 10.64 -9.85 -0.70
CA TRP A 116 10.51 -8.43 -1.02
C TRP A 116 11.56 -7.57 -0.31
N LYS A 117 11.80 -7.81 0.98
CA LYS A 117 12.84 -7.10 1.74
C LYS A 117 14.22 -7.28 1.10
N ARG A 118 14.54 -8.50 0.67
CA ARG A 118 15.80 -8.80 -0.03
C ARG A 118 15.90 -8.04 -1.35
N ARG A 119 14.83 -8.05 -2.16
CA ARG A 119 14.78 -7.35 -3.44
C ARG A 119 14.92 -5.83 -3.30
N PHE A 120 14.30 -5.21 -2.29
CA PHE A 120 14.56 -3.80 -1.98
C PHE A 120 16.05 -3.55 -1.64
N GLY A 121 16.71 -4.47 -0.94
CA GLY A 121 18.15 -4.40 -0.70
C GLY A 121 18.97 -4.46 -1.99
N GLU A 122 18.71 -5.46 -2.84
CA GLU A 122 19.40 -5.64 -4.13
C GLU A 122 19.21 -4.43 -5.06
N LEU A 123 17.99 -3.89 -5.15
CA LEU A 123 17.69 -2.68 -5.90
C LEU A 123 18.36 -1.45 -5.28
N GLY A 124 18.49 -1.40 -3.96
CA GLY A 124 19.29 -0.40 -3.27
C GLY A 124 20.78 -0.46 -3.61
N ASP A 125 21.30 -1.59 -4.10
CA ASP A 125 22.69 -1.71 -4.53
C ASP A 125 22.86 -1.42 -6.04
N GLN A 126 21.85 -1.77 -6.84
CA GLN A 126 21.91 -1.76 -8.31
C GLN A 126 21.31 -0.50 -8.95
N ALA A 127 20.30 0.12 -8.33
CA ALA A 127 19.60 1.26 -8.90
C ALA A 127 20.43 2.56 -8.79
N GLN A 128 20.16 3.48 -9.72
CA GLN A 128 20.74 4.82 -9.70
C GLN A 128 19.82 5.83 -8.99
N ALA A 129 20.38 7.00 -8.67
CA ALA A 129 19.63 8.17 -8.21
C ALA A 129 18.70 7.92 -6.99
N ASN A 130 17.43 8.32 -7.11
CA ASN A 130 16.47 8.39 -6.01
C ASN A 130 15.89 7.00 -5.66
N ALA A 131 15.67 6.14 -6.67
CA ALA A 131 15.23 4.75 -6.48
C ALA A 131 16.14 3.98 -5.51
N LYS A 132 17.46 4.21 -5.60
CA LYS A 132 18.45 3.64 -4.68
C LYS A 132 18.14 3.94 -3.22
N GLN A 133 17.99 5.23 -2.90
CA GLN A 133 17.78 5.67 -1.51
C GLN A 133 16.41 5.23 -0.99
N ILE A 134 15.40 5.24 -1.85
CA ILE A 134 14.04 4.82 -1.50
C ILE A 134 13.99 3.32 -1.21
N ALA A 135 14.63 2.50 -2.03
CA ALA A 135 14.70 1.06 -1.83
C ALA A 135 15.40 0.70 -0.50
N TRP A 136 16.52 1.36 -0.19
CA TRP A 136 17.20 1.19 1.11
C TRP A 136 16.30 1.59 2.29
N LYS A 137 15.61 2.73 2.21
CA LYS A 137 14.68 3.17 3.27
C LYS A 137 13.54 2.18 3.46
N ALA A 138 12.96 1.67 2.37
CA ALA A 138 11.90 0.67 2.45
C ALA A 138 12.40 -0.61 3.14
N ARG A 139 13.58 -1.09 2.78
CA ARG A 139 14.21 -2.23 3.47
C ARG A 139 14.40 -1.97 4.97
N THR A 140 14.98 -0.82 5.36
CA THR A 140 15.18 -0.47 6.77
C THR A 140 13.86 -0.42 7.53
N GLU A 141 12.80 0.11 6.91
CA GLU A 141 11.46 0.13 7.51
C GLU A 141 10.93 -1.28 7.74
N MET A 142 11.09 -2.20 6.77
CA MET A 142 10.71 -3.60 6.95
C MET A 142 11.48 -4.27 8.10
N GLU A 143 12.77 -3.99 8.26
CA GLU A 143 13.59 -4.49 9.39
C GLU A 143 13.08 -3.94 10.73
N ALA A 144 12.69 -2.66 10.79
CA ALA A 144 12.12 -2.05 11.99
C ALA A 144 10.74 -2.64 12.36
N ILE A 145 9.89 -2.91 11.35
CA ILE A 145 8.59 -3.56 11.53
C ILE A 145 8.76 -4.96 12.14
N GLU A 146 9.71 -5.74 11.62
CA GLU A 146 10.01 -7.08 12.14
C GLU A 146 10.48 -7.04 13.60
N GLN A 147 11.38 -6.11 13.95
CA GLN A 147 11.88 -5.96 15.32
C GLN A 147 10.80 -5.50 16.31
N GLY A 148 9.93 -4.58 15.88
CA GLY A 148 8.84 -4.04 16.70
C GLY A 148 7.63 -4.97 16.85
N HIS A 149 7.62 -6.12 16.17
CA HIS A 149 6.58 -7.16 16.33
C HIS A 149 6.95 -8.22 17.39
N ILE A 150 8.22 -8.28 17.81
CA ILE A 150 8.73 -9.25 18.80
C ILE A 150 8.63 -8.71 20.25
N SER A 151 8.31 -7.42 20.42
CA SER A 151 8.15 -6.72 21.72
C SER A 151 6.70 -6.65 22.19
#